data_AF-A0ABD5RC36-F1
#
_entry.id   AF-A0ABD5RC36-F1
#
_cell.length_a   1.000
_cell.length_b   1.000
_cell.length_c   1.000
_cell.angle_alpha   90.00
_cell.angle_beta   90.00
_cell.angle_gamma   90.00
#
_symmetry.space_group_name_H-M   'P 1'
#
loop_
_entity.id
_entity.type
_entity.pdbx_description
1 polymer ?
#
loop_
_entity_poly.entity_id
_entity_poly.type
_entity_poly.pdbx_seq_one_letter_code
_entity_poly.pdbx_strand_id
1 'polypeptide(L)' 'MAHQPQLPTRFVCANCQVMHAGTPVHEDAGEHSFEEPDACGACGEDEFVAIDHWTRYHD' A
#
# COMPACT_ATOMS: atom_id res chain seq x y z
N MET A 1 -10.68 -24.92 10.69
CA MET A 1 -9.74 -23.79 10.85
C MET A 1 -9.31 -23.38 9.46
N ALA A 2 -9.68 -22.18 9.01
CA ALA A 2 -9.26 -21.66 7.71
C ALA A 2 -7.99 -20.84 7.93
N HIS A 3 -6.89 -21.22 7.27
CA HIS A 3 -5.72 -20.35 7.19
C HIS A 3 -6.14 -19.09 6.44
N GLN A 4 -6.22 -17.95 7.12
CA GLN A 4 -6.32 -16.67 6.44
C GLN A 4 -4.92 -16.26 6.02
N PRO A 5 -4.64 -16.14 4.72
CA PRO A 5 -3.35 -15.66 4.26
C PRO A 5 -3.16 -14.21 4.73
N GLN A 6 -1.93 -13.87 5.07
CA GLN A 6 -1.56 -12.47 5.31
C GLN A 6 -1.76 -11.69 4.00
N LEU A 7 -2.51 -10.60 4.09
CA LEU A 7 -2.72 -9.70 2.96
C LEU A 7 -1.61 -8.65 2.93
N PRO A 8 -1.18 -8.22 1.74
CA PRO A 8 -0.26 -7.09 1.63
C PRO A 8 -0.92 -5.81 2.16
N THR A 9 -0.10 -4.88 2.65
CA THR A 9 -0.54 -3.49 2.86
C THR A 9 -1.07 -2.94 1.53
N ARG A 10 -2.12 -2.13 1.60
CA ARG A 10 -2.69 -1.47 0.43
C ARG A 10 -2.46 0.01 0.54
N PHE A 11 -2.21 0.63 -0.60
CA PHE A 11 -1.93 2.05 -0.73
C PHE A 11 -2.95 2.66 -1.69
N VAL A 12 -3.43 3.86 -1.38
CA VAL A 12 -4.36 4.63 -2.20
C VAL A 12 -3.58 5.79 -2.81
N CYS A 13 -3.63 5.96 -4.13
CA CYS A 13 -3.07 7.15 -4.76
C CYS A 13 -3.86 8.39 -4.32
N ALA A 14 -3.17 9.40 -3.77
CA ALA A 14 -3.82 10.61 -3.27
C ALA A 14 -4.56 11.38 -4.37
N ASN A 15 -4.02 11.38 -5.60
CA ASN A 15 -4.58 12.10 -6.74
C ASN A 15 -5.81 11.40 -7.37
N CYS A 16 -5.68 10.11 -7.71
CA CYS A 16 -6.72 9.41 -8.51
C CYS A 16 -7.48 8.31 -7.75
N GLN A 17 -7.13 8.06 -6.48
CA GLN A 17 -7.79 7.11 -5.57
C GLN A 17 -7.75 5.63 -6.01
N VAL A 18 -6.93 5.28 -7.00
CA VAL A 18 -6.67 3.89 -7.37
C VAL A 18 -5.90 3.20 -6.24
N MET A 19 -6.33 1.98 -5.89
CA MET A 19 -5.67 1.16 -4.87
C MET A 19 -4.58 0.28 -5.48
N HIS A 20 -3.44 0.25 -4.81
CA HIS A 20 -2.27 -0.55 -5.13
C HIS A 20 -1.95 -1.52 -3.98
N ALA A 21 -1.46 -2.70 -4.33
CA ALA A 21 -0.82 -3.58 -3.35
C ALA A 21 0.61 -3.07 -3.08
N GLY A 22 1.02 -3.10 -1.83
CA GLY A 22 2.37 -2.74 -1.44
C GLY A 22 3.41 -3.74 -1.94
N THR A 23 4.61 -3.24 -2.22
CA THR A 23 5.76 -4.03 -2.65
C THR A 23 6.43 -4.64 -1.42
N PRO A 24 6.55 -5.98 -1.33
CA PRO A 24 7.20 -6.61 -0.18
C PRO A 24 8.69 -6.23 -0.16
N VAL A 25 9.16 -5.72 0.96
CA VAL A 25 10.59 -5.53 1.22
C VAL A 25 11.10 -6.66 2.10
N HIS A 26 12.34 -7.07 1.84
CA HIS A 26 12.96 -8.14 2.64
C HIS A 26 13.56 -7.52 3.90
N GLU A 27 12.97 -7.84 5.06
CA GLU A 27 13.57 -7.50 6.36
C GLU A 27 14.21 -8.77 6.95
N ASP A 28 15.47 -8.63 7.40
CA ASP A 28 16.30 -9.73 7.92
C ASP A 28 15.73 -10.41 9.18
N ALA A 29 14.65 -9.87 9.77
CA ALA A 29 14.08 -10.30 11.05
C ALA A 29 12.72 -11.04 10.95
N GLY A 30 12.24 -11.37 9.74
CA GLY A 30 10.99 -12.10 9.57
C GLY A 30 9.71 -11.25 9.76
N GLU A 31 9.86 -9.93 9.83
CA GLU A 31 8.75 -8.99 9.63
C GLU A 31 8.48 -8.83 8.13
N HIS A 32 7.19 -8.77 7.77
CA HIS A 32 6.75 -8.48 6.40
C HIS A 32 6.33 -7.02 6.35
N SER A 33 7.22 -6.14 5.90
CA SER A 33 6.87 -4.77 5.55
C SER A 33 6.62 -4.63 4.05
N PHE A 34 5.87 -3.58 3.73
CA PHE A 34 5.44 -3.29 2.38
C PHE A 34 5.61 -1.80 2.14
N GLU A 35 6.24 -1.47 1.03
CA GLU A 35 6.42 -0.09 0.57
C GLU A 35 5.37 0.26 -0.50
N GLU A 36 5.10 1.54 -0.64
CA GLU A 36 4.28 2.07 -1.74
C GLU A 36 5.01 1.90 -3.09
N PRO A 37 4.28 1.81 -4.21
CA PRO A 37 4.93 1.75 -5.52
C PRO A 37 5.57 3.10 -5.89
N ASP A 38 6.64 3.07 -6.69
CA ASP A 38 7.36 4.29 -7.13
C ASP A 38 6.46 5.30 -7.87
N ALA A 39 5.43 4.83 -8.57
CA ALA A 39 4.48 5.68 -9.30
C ALA A 39 3.14 4.96 -9.52
N CYS A 40 2.08 5.75 -9.65
CA CYS A 40 0.73 5.25 -9.89
C CYS A 40 0.61 4.80 -11.34
N GLY A 41 0.41 3.50 -11.57
CA GLY A 41 0.21 2.96 -12.92
C GLY A 41 -1.03 3.51 -13.66
N ALA A 42 -1.92 4.25 -12.98
CA ALA A 42 -3.10 4.86 -13.59
C ALA A 42 -2.91 6.33 -13.99
N CYS A 43 -2.32 7.17 -13.12
CA CYS A 43 -2.16 8.60 -13.38
C CYS A 43 -0.72 9.10 -13.41
N GLY A 44 0.26 8.30 -12.97
CA GLY A 44 1.68 8.65 -12.97
C GLY A 44 2.18 9.41 -11.75
N GLU A 45 1.31 9.81 -10.82
CA GLU A 45 1.71 10.48 -9.56
C GLU A 45 2.38 9.51 -8.59
N ASP A 46 3.17 10.05 -7.65
CA ASP A 46 3.98 9.30 -6.69
C ASP A 46 3.49 9.43 -5.23
N GLU A 47 2.42 10.19 -4.98
CA GLU A 47 1.85 10.32 -3.64
C GLU A 47 0.84 9.21 -3.33
N PHE A 48 1.13 8.44 -2.28
CA PHE A 48 0.27 7.38 -1.78
C PHE A 48 0.02 7.47 -0.28
N VAL A 49 -1.10 6.86 0.13
CA VAL A 49 -1.52 6.79 1.52
C VAL A 49 -1.90 5.36 1.85
N ALA A 50 -1.38 4.80 2.94
CA ALA A 50 -1.78 3.49 3.42
C ALA A 50 -3.31 3.43 3.70
N ILE A 51 -3.96 2.32 3.34
CA ILE A 51 -5.42 2.18 3.38
C ILE A 51 -6.01 2.35 4.79
N ASP A 52 -5.24 2.00 5.83
CA ASP A 52 -5.61 2.20 7.23
C ASP A 52 -5.62 3.67 7.64
N HIS A 53 -4.81 4.50 6.98
CA HIS A 53 -4.73 5.95 7.17
C HIS A 53 -5.67 6.72 6.24
N TRP A 54 -6.08 6.15 5.10
CA TRP A 54 -6.93 6.81 4.11
C TRP A 54 -8.19 7.46 4.69
N THR A 55 -8.84 6.81 5.66
CA THR A 55 -10.07 7.34 6.29
C THR A 55 -9.88 8.64 7.07
N ARG A 56 -8.63 8.99 7.41
CA ARG A 56 -8.24 10.20 8.13
C ARG A 56 -7.43 11.16 7.27
N TYR A 57 -7.20 10.80 6.01
CA TYR A 57 -6.48 11.63 5.05
C TYR A 57 -7.40 12.75 4.57
N HIS A 58 -6.91 13.98 4.65
CA HIS A 58 -7.58 15.19 4.20
C HIS A 58 -6.52 16.04 3.49
N ASP A 59 -6.81 16.43 2.25
CA ASP A 59 -6.01 17.34 1.42
C ASP A 59 -6.25 18.80 1.82
#